data_AF-Q19063-F1
#
_entry.id   AF-Q19063-F1
#
_cell.length_a   1.000
_cell.length_b   1.000
_cell.length_c   1.000
_cell.angle_alpha   90.00
_cell.angle_beta   90.00
_cell.angle_gamma   90.00
#
_symmetry.space_group_name_H-M   'P 1'
#
loop_
_entity.id
_entity.type
_entity.pdbx_description
1 polymer ?
#
loop_
_entity_poly.entity_id
_entity_poly.type
_entity_poly.pdbx_seq_one_letter_code
_entity_poly.pdbx_strand_id
1 'polypeptide(L)'
;MSRFLISSFILIAFVLQFGEGSIAVQEVKDGEKVQIELFKGAKAIQRSVDAGEQIFHFEGENKGVFVDANGKAIDSSNYEENNGHLVIKKFTKADVGSYSEYPTKIIKTKTDHGFSGVAAPVLKLSLQ
;
A
#
# COMPACT_ATOMS: atom_id res chain seq x y z
N MET A 1 41.33 9.74 -12.76
CA MET A 1 40.39 10.46 -11.86
C MET A 1 38.94 10.44 -12.37
N SER A 2 38.67 10.85 -13.63
CA SER A 2 37.28 10.91 -14.17
C SER A 2 36.47 9.60 -14.03
N ARG A 3 37.05 8.44 -14.35
CA ARG A 3 36.33 7.15 -14.27
C ARG A 3 35.86 6.81 -12.84
N PHE A 4 36.64 7.16 -11.82
CA PHE A 4 36.30 6.89 -10.42
C PHE A 4 35.10 7.72 -9.95
N LEU A 5 35.00 8.97 -10.39
CA LEU A 5 33.88 9.85 -10.07
C LEU A 5 32.57 9.35 -10.69
N ILE A 6 32.63 8.89 -11.94
CA ILE A 6 31.46 8.34 -12.64
C ILE A 6 30.99 7.06 -11.94
N SER A 7 31.89 6.14 -11.62
CA SER A 7 31.55 4.91 -10.89
C SER A 7 30.92 5.19 -9.53
N SER A 8 31.41 6.20 -8.80
CA SER A 8 30.83 6.61 -7.50
C SER A 8 29.41 7.18 -7.65
N PHE A 9 29.17 8.00 -8.67
CA PHE A 9 27.83 8.54 -8.96
C PHE A 9 26.81 7.45 -9.30
N ILE A 10 27.22 6.45 -10.10
CA ILE A 10 26.35 5.31 -10.44
C ILE A 10 26.02 4.50 -9.18
N LEU A 11 26.98 4.28 -8.29
CA LEU A 11 26.76 3.57 -7.04
C LEU A 11 25.74 4.29 -6.15
N ILE A 12 25.87 5.62 -6.00
CA ILE A 12 24.93 6.44 -5.22
C ILE A 12 23.53 6.40 -5.84
N ALA A 13 23.42 6.52 -7.16
CA ALA A 13 22.13 6.45 -7.85
C ALA A 13 21.41 5.12 -7.60
N PHE A 14 22.14 3.99 -7.57
CA PHE A 14 21.59 2.68 -7.22
C PHE A 14 21.07 2.63 -5.79
N VAL A 15 21.82 3.14 -4.81
CA VAL A 15 21.40 3.12 -3.39
C VAL A 15 20.12 3.94 -3.17
N LEU A 16 19.96 5.06 -3.87
CA LEU A 16 18.78 5.92 -3.74
C LEU A 16 17.48 5.27 -4.25
N GLN A 17 17.56 4.21 -5.06
CA GLN A 17 16.36 3.49 -5.52
C GLN A 17 15.73 2.60 -4.45
N PHE A 18 16.46 2.26 -3.37
CA PHE A 18 15.99 1.38 -2.29
C PHE A 18 15.49 2.13 -1.06
N GLY A 19 15.11 3.41 -1.20
CA GLY A 19 14.44 4.15 -0.14
C GLY A 19 13.04 3.57 0.09
N GLU A 20 12.94 2.52 0.89
CA GLU A 20 11.66 1.97 1.30
C GLU A 20 10.89 3.02 2.13
N GLY A 21 9.62 3.22 1.80
CA GLY A 21 8.70 3.93 2.68
C GLY A 21 8.57 3.24 4.04
N SER A 22 7.93 3.88 5.00
CA SER A 22 7.66 3.24 6.29
C SER A 22 6.80 1.98 6.09
N ILE A 23 7.28 0.82 6.54
CA ILE A 23 6.53 -0.43 6.51
C ILE A 23 5.97 -0.69 7.92
N ALA A 24 4.64 -0.70 8.04
CA ALA A 24 3.95 -1.21 9.22
C ALA A 24 3.66 -2.71 9.01
N VAL A 25 3.81 -3.52 10.04
CA VAL A 25 3.50 -4.97 9.99
C VAL A 25 2.42 -5.26 11.02
N GLN A 26 1.41 -6.04 10.63
CA GLN A 26 0.36 -6.51 11.52
C GLN A 26 0.16 -8.00 11.30
N GLU A 27 0.42 -8.78 12.34
CA GLU A 27 0.08 -10.19 12.40
C GLU A 27 -1.39 -10.36 12.79
N VAL A 28 -2.09 -11.25 12.12
CA VAL A 28 -3.52 -11.47 12.24
C VAL A 28 -3.79 -12.96 12.33
N LYS A 29 -4.70 -13.39 13.20
CA LYS A 29 -5.09 -14.80 13.28
C LYS A 29 -5.97 -15.21 12.10
N ASP A 30 -5.84 -16.46 11.67
CA ASP A 30 -6.76 -17.01 10.67
C ASP A 30 -8.21 -16.95 11.19
N GLY A 31 -9.08 -16.37 10.38
CA GLY A 31 -10.49 -16.15 10.70
C GLY A 31 -10.82 -14.84 11.43
N GLU A 32 -9.82 -14.05 11.84
CA GLU A 32 -10.04 -12.80 12.59
C GLU A 32 -10.63 -11.70 11.69
N LYS A 33 -11.51 -10.86 12.26
CA LYS A 33 -12.00 -9.65 11.60
C LYS A 33 -10.96 -8.55 11.72
N VAL A 34 -10.55 -7.96 10.61
CA VAL A 34 -9.54 -6.89 10.58
C VAL A 34 -10.14 -5.62 10.02
N GLN A 35 -9.89 -4.49 10.69
CA GLN A 35 -10.15 -3.16 10.16
C GLN A 35 -8.82 -2.47 9.86
N ILE A 36 -8.62 -2.03 8.62
CA ILE A 36 -7.41 -1.32 8.22
C ILE A 36 -7.60 0.17 8.54
N GLU A 37 -6.97 0.61 9.63
CA GLU A 37 -7.09 1.99 10.11
C GLU A 37 -6.12 2.97 9.46
N LEU A 38 -4.97 2.47 8.97
CA LEU A 38 -3.86 3.29 8.50
C LEU A 38 -4.21 4.22 7.33
N PHE A 39 -5.15 3.81 6.48
CA PHE A 39 -5.51 4.53 5.24
C PHE A 39 -6.85 5.28 5.36
N LYS A 40 -7.23 5.71 6.57
CA LYS A 40 -8.49 6.43 6.78
C LYS A 40 -8.59 7.66 5.87
N GLY A 41 -9.70 7.74 5.12
CA GLY A 41 -9.96 8.84 4.20
C GLY A 41 -9.26 8.69 2.84
N ALA A 42 -8.64 7.55 2.56
CA ALA A 42 -8.18 7.20 1.23
C ALA A 42 -9.35 7.05 0.26
N LYS A 43 -9.12 7.42 -1.01
CA LYS A 43 -10.09 7.20 -2.10
C LYS A 43 -10.11 5.73 -2.55
N ALA A 44 -8.95 5.09 -2.48
CA ALA A 44 -8.77 3.68 -2.77
C ALA A 44 -7.58 3.11 -1.99
N ILE A 45 -7.58 1.80 -1.78
CA ILE A 45 -6.46 1.04 -1.23
C ILE A 45 -6.03 0.02 -2.29
N GLN A 46 -4.77 0.07 -2.69
CA GLN A 46 -4.15 -0.99 -3.46
C GLN A 46 -3.63 -2.06 -2.50
N ARG A 47 -3.78 -3.32 -2.89
CA ARG A 47 -3.13 -4.45 -2.24
C ARG A 47 -2.37 -5.32 -3.24
N SER A 48 -1.26 -5.88 -2.76
CA SER A 48 -0.48 -6.92 -3.42
C SER A 48 -0.62 -8.19 -2.61
N VAL A 49 -1.38 -9.15 -3.12
CA VAL A 49 -1.64 -10.46 -2.52
C VAL A 49 -1.24 -11.57 -3.49
N ASP A 50 -1.31 -12.84 -3.08
CA ASP A 50 -0.93 -13.99 -3.92
C ASP A 50 -1.72 -14.05 -5.24
N ALA A 51 -2.97 -13.59 -5.23
CA ALA A 51 -3.82 -13.50 -6.42
C ALA A 51 -3.46 -12.34 -7.38
N GLY A 52 -2.50 -11.48 -7.01
CA GLY A 52 -2.03 -10.33 -7.77
C GLY A 52 -2.40 -8.98 -7.16
N GLU A 53 -2.14 -7.92 -7.93
CA GLU A 53 -2.46 -6.53 -7.59
C GLU A 53 -3.95 -6.25 -7.74
N GLN A 54 -4.54 -5.64 -6.71
CA GLN A 54 -5.97 -5.35 -6.64
C GLN A 54 -6.22 -4.00 -5.96
N ILE A 55 -7.26 -3.27 -6.37
CA ILE A 55 -7.58 -1.94 -5.84
C ILE A 55 -9.01 -1.92 -5.31
N PHE A 56 -9.19 -1.65 -4.02
CA PHE A 56 -10.48 -1.42 -3.40
C PHE A 56 -10.84 0.06 -3.47
N HIS A 57 -12.04 0.38 -3.98
CA HIS A 57 -12.49 1.76 -4.12
C HIS A 57 -13.49 2.16 -3.02
N PHE A 58 -13.28 3.30 -2.38
CA PHE A 58 -14.23 3.90 -1.42
C PHE A 58 -15.25 4.83 -2.09
N GLU A 59 -15.01 5.21 -3.35
CA GLU A 59 -15.85 6.10 -4.14
C GLU A 59 -15.91 5.67 -5.62
N GLY A 60 -16.89 6.19 -6.37
CA GLY A 60 -17.06 5.90 -7.79
C GLY A 60 -17.88 4.64 -8.11
N GLU A 61 -17.87 4.22 -9.37
CA GLU A 61 -18.68 3.10 -9.87
C GLU A 61 -18.32 1.75 -9.23
N ASN A 62 -17.04 1.57 -8.85
CA ASN A 62 -16.54 0.37 -8.18
C ASN A 62 -16.53 0.49 -6.65
N LYS A 63 -17.30 1.42 -6.07
CA LYS A 63 -17.35 1.63 -4.62
C LYS A 63 -17.68 0.32 -3.89
N GLY A 64 -16.85 -0.03 -2.91
CA GLY A 64 -17.02 -1.22 -2.09
C GLY A 64 -16.53 -2.52 -2.74
N VAL A 65 -15.84 -2.43 -3.89
CA VAL A 65 -15.41 -3.58 -4.67
C VAL A 65 -13.92 -3.46 -4.99
N PHE A 66 -13.23 -4.59 -4.98
CA PHE A 66 -11.88 -4.70 -5.53
C PHE A 66 -11.94 -4.85 -7.06
N VAL A 67 -11.02 -4.19 -7.75
CA VAL A 67 -10.74 -4.42 -9.17
C VAL A 67 -9.33 -4.94 -9.36
N ASP A 68 -9.14 -5.82 -10.33
CA ASP A 68 -7.80 -6.28 -10.73
C ASP A 68 -7.07 -5.24 -11.60
N ALA A 69 -5.84 -5.56 -12.02
CA ALA A 69 -5.04 -4.70 -12.89
C ALA A 69 -5.70 -4.37 -14.25
N ASN A 70 -6.69 -5.15 -14.69
CA ASN A 70 -7.45 -4.92 -15.91
C ASN A 70 -8.75 -4.12 -15.65
N GLY A 71 -8.99 -3.68 -14.42
CA GLY A 71 -10.22 -2.99 -14.02
C GLY A 71 -11.43 -3.91 -13.85
N LYS A 72 -11.23 -5.24 -13.83
CA LYS A 72 -12.32 -6.20 -13.65
C LYS A 72 -12.64 -6.34 -12.17
N ALA A 73 -13.92 -6.20 -11.83
CA ALA A 73 -14.42 -6.47 -10.50
C ALA A 73 -14.14 -7.92 -10.08
N ILE A 74 -13.59 -8.10 -8.89
CA ILE A 74 -13.37 -9.40 -8.28
C ILE A 74 -14.38 -9.62 -7.14
N ASP A 75 -14.57 -10.89 -6.76
CA ASP A 75 -15.41 -11.19 -5.61
C ASP A 75 -14.89 -10.47 -4.37
N SER A 76 -15.74 -9.61 -3.82
CA SER A 76 -15.43 -8.77 -2.68
C SER A 76 -16.34 -9.06 -1.49
N SER A 77 -17.01 -10.23 -1.49
CA SER A 77 -17.95 -10.64 -0.45
C SER A 77 -17.36 -10.66 0.97
N ASN A 78 -16.06 -10.98 1.10
CA ASN A 78 -15.31 -10.99 2.36
C ASN A 78 -14.89 -9.59 2.85
N TYR A 79 -15.16 -8.53 2.08
CA TYR A 79 -14.76 -7.17 2.43
C TYR A 79 -15.98 -6.27 2.62
N GLU A 80 -15.81 -5.23 3.42
CA GLU A 80 -16.79 -4.16 3.55
C GLU A 80 -16.12 -2.81 3.79
N GLU A 81 -16.83 -1.75 3.45
CA GLU A 81 -16.47 -0.38 3.77
C GLU A 81 -17.17 0.01 5.07
N ASN A 82 -16.40 0.42 6.08
CA ASN A 82 -16.96 0.91 7.35
C ASN A 82 -16.34 2.27 7.70
N ASN A 83 -17.10 3.35 7.57
CA ASN A 83 -16.66 4.72 7.91
C ASN A 83 -15.31 5.10 7.26
N GLY A 84 -15.12 4.76 5.98
CA GLY A 84 -13.87 5.03 5.26
C GLY A 84 -12.70 4.09 5.64
N HIS A 85 -12.98 2.97 6.29
CA HIS A 85 -12.02 1.90 6.54
C HIS A 85 -12.36 0.66 5.70
N LEU A 86 -11.32 0.02 5.16
CA LEU A 86 -11.46 -1.32 4.59
C LEU A 86 -11.49 -2.33 5.72
N VAL A 87 -12.55 -3.12 5.76
CA VAL A 87 -12.74 -4.19 6.73
C VAL A 87 -12.69 -5.53 6.02
N ILE A 88 -11.82 -6.42 6.50
CA ILE A 88 -11.76 -7.83 6.11
C ILE A 88 -12.59 -8.60 7.14
N LYS A 89 -13.70 -9.18 6.70
CA LYS A 89 -14.65 -9.86 7.60
C LYS A 89 -14.05 -11.10 8.23
N LYS A 90 -13.31 -11.87 7.43
CA LYS A 90 -12.60 -13.08 7.84
C LYS A 90 -11.23 -13.12 7.18
N PHE A 91 -10.19 -12.77 7.92
CA PHE A 91 -8.82 -12.80 7.41
C PHE A 91 -8.38 -14.23 7.12
N THR A 92 -7.76 -14.47 5.98
CA THR A 92 -7.25 -15.78 5.56
C THR A 92 -5.89 -15.62 4.88
N LYS A 93 -5.26 -16.74 4.52
CA LYS A 93 -4.03 -16.74 3.71
C LYS A 93 -4.16 -15.93 2.41
N ALA A 94 -5.34 -15.85 1.81
CA ALA A 94 -5.56 -15.07 0.58
C ALA A 94 -5.47 -13.54 0.79
N ASP A 95 -5.57 -13.09 2.04
CA ASP A 95 -5.51 -11.68 2.42
C ASP A 95 -4.11 -11.22 2.86
N VAL A 96 -3.18 -12.18 3.02
CA VAL A 96 -1.77 -11.92 3.33
C VAL A 96 -1.15 -11.15 2.17
N GLY A 97 -0.54 -10.01 2.49
CA GLY A 97 -0.04 -9.11 1.47
C GLY A 97 0.29 -7.73 2.00
N SER A 98 0.64 -6.86 1.06
CA SER A 98 0.94 -5.44 1.32
C SER A 98 -0.24 -4.59 0.89
N TYR A 99 -0.59 -3.60 1.69
CA TYR A 99 -1.68 -2.66 1.46
C TYR A 99 -1.13 -1.24 1.50
N SER A 100 -1.60 -0.38 0.61
CA SER A 100 -1.19 1.02 0.55
C SER A 100 -2.31 1.89 -0.03
N GLU A 101 -2.32 3.17 0.30
CA GLU A 101 -3.21 4.12 -0.34
C GLU A 101 -2.95 4.21 -1.85
N TYR A 102 -4.03 4.25 -2.65
CA TYR A 102 -3.99 4.41 -4.10
C TYR A 102 -4.72 5.70 -4.56
N PRO A 103 -4.10 6.50 -5.45
CA PRO A 103 -2.70 6.44 -5.88
C PRO A 103 -1.74 6.69 -4.70
N THR A 104 -0.53 6.12 -4.78
CA THR A 104 0.48 6.28 -3.72
C THR A 104 0.77 7.76 -3.48
N LYS A 105 0.60 8.19 -2.23
CA LYS A 105 0.90 9.57 -1.83
C LYS A 105 2.38 9.72 -1.49
N ILE A 106 2.94 10.87 -1.86
CA ILE A 106 4.23 11.34 -1.34
C ILE A 106 3.93 12.36 -0.26
N ILE A 107 4.33 12.05 0.97
CA ILE A 107 4.26 12.97 2.11
C ILE A 107 5.40 13.97 1.94
N LYS A 108 5.06 15.23 1.68
CA LYS A 108 6.03 16.31 1.50
C LYS A 108 6.08 17.17 2.76
N THR A 109 7.28 17.36 3.31
CA THR A 109 7.55 18.27 4.42
C THR A 109 8.38 19.42 3.90
N LYS A 110 7.86 20.64 3.97
CA LYS A 110 8.62 21.85 3.64
C LYS A 110 9.53 22.21 4.82
N THR A 111 10.77 22.59 4.52
CA THR A 111 11.74 23.13 5.48
C THR A 111 12.15 24.54 5.04
N ASP A 112 12.86 25.28 5.90
CA ASP A 112 13.37 26.61 5.57
C ASP A 112 14.34 26.61 4.37
N HIS A 113 14.94 25.45 4.07
CA HIS A 113 15.96 25.29 3.03
C HIS A 113 15.53 24.35 1.89
N GLY A 114 14.25 23.95 1.83
CA GLY A 114 13.75 23.10 0.76
C GLY A 114 12.52 22.29 1.12
N PHE A 115 12.44 21.07 0.58
CA PHE A 115 11.41 20.10 0.93
C PHE A 115 12.02 18.71 1.03
N SER A 116 11.49 17.90 1.95
CA SER A 116 11.68 16.46 1.98
C SER A 116 10.41 15.80 1.46
N GLY A 117 10.54 14.70 0.73
CA GLY A 117 9.42 13.89 0.25
C GLY A 117 9.68 12.44 0.61
N VAL A 118 8.76 11.81 1.34
CA VAL A 118 8.81 10.39 1.65
C VAL A 118 7.56 9.69 1.12
N ALA A 119 7.70 8.46 0.65
CA ALA A 119 6.56 7.64 0.27
C ALA A 119 5.65 7.42 1.49
N ALA A 120 4.34 7.44 1.27
CA ALA A 120 3.36 7.06 2.28
C ALA A 120 3.60 5.62 2.77
N PRO A 121 3.21 5.30 4.01
CA PRO A 121 3.48 4.00 4.59
C PRO A 121 2.74 2.86 3.88
N VAL A 122 3.32 1.67 3.95
CA VAL A 122 2.75 0.40 3.48
C VAL A 122 2.42 -0.45 4.70
N LEU A 123 1.23 -1.06 4.74
CA LEU A 123 0.83 -2.01 5.76
C LEU A 123 1.00 -3.43 5.23
N LYS A 124 1.83 -4.24 5.86
CA LYS A 124 1.96 -5.67 5.59
C LYS A 124 1.13 -6.47 6.58
N LEU A 125 0.13 -7.19 6.07
CA LEU A 125 -0.64 -8.14 6.86
C LEU A 125 -0.05 -9.54 6.69
N SER A 126 0.17 -10.25 7.79
CA SER A 126 0.64 -11.64 7.80
C SER A 126 -0.18 -12.50 8.76
N LEU A 127 -0.20 -13.80 8.52
CA LEU A 127 -0.76 -14.75 9.49
C LEU A 127 0.18 -14.86 10.70
N GLN A 128 -0.41 -14.84 11.89
CA GLN A 128 0.26 -15.16 13.16
C GLN A 128 0.67 -16.64 13.22
#